data_AF-A0A7J4VAS4-F1
#
_entry.id   AF-A0A7J4VAS4-F1
#
_cell.length_a   1.000
_cell.length_b   1.000
_cell.length_c   1.000
_cell.angle_alpha   90.00
_cell.angle_beta   90.00
_cell.angle_gamma   90.00
#
_symmetry.space_group_name_H-M   'P 1'
#
loop_
_entity.id
_entity.type
_entity.pdbx_description
1 polymer ?
#
loop_
_entity_poly.entity_id
_entity_poly.type
_entity_poly.pdbx_seq_one_letter_code
_entity_poly.pdbx_strand_id
1 'polypeptide(L)'
;LQHRIAGQSIRAQWSKEPLKPEQYDIAAGSTEFPYEIKNFRIEGALVQTPLLAAAYRAVYHTQVPFAVESFIDELAHSKKIDPFKFRQNLMKPGSRERAVLELAAEKAGWGKTLPKGQGMGIAFFQGYDSYCAQIALVKAEGGGLKDEPVSVKVLKYVAVIDCGLVINPDTVKAQMEGAIIFALSAAMKGKITVKNGAVEQSNYDDYPIISFDESPDIETHIMENTFKVGGVGEVGIGACPAALANAIYAASGKRPRKLPVLSRG
;
A
#
# COMPACT_ATOMS: atom_id res chain seq x y z
N LEU A 1 12.49 5.95 -14.73
CA LEU A 1 11.82 6.23 -13.43
C LEU A 1 12.81 6.93 -12.50
N GLN A 2 12.46 8.06 -11.89
CA GLN A 2 13.29 8.67 -10.84
C GLN A 2 12.49 8.66 -9.53
N HIS A 3 13.06 8.08 -8.49
CA HIS A 3 12.45 7.99 -7.16
C HIS A 3 13.42 8.60 -6.14
N ARG A 4 12.92 9.52 -5.31
CA ARG A 4 13.71 10.19 -4.28
C ARG A 4 13.05 9.95 -2.93
N ILE A 5 13.82 9.43 -1.99
CA ILE A 5 13.37 9.16 -0.62
C ILE A 5 14.12 10.08 0.32
N ALA A 6 13.38 10.70 1.23
CA ALA A 6 13.93 11.46 2.34
C ALA A 6 13.33 10.91 3.63
N GLY A 7 14.17 10.47 4.57
CA GLY A 7 13.68 9.86 5.80
C GLY A 7 14.78 9.47 6.79
N GLN A 8 14.36 8.98 7.96
CA GLN A 8 15.28 8.45 8.98
C GLN A 8 15.66 7.01 8.63
N SER A 9 16.92 6.66 8.86
CA SER A 9 17.36 5.27 8.92
C SER A 9 17.22 4.78 10.36
N ILE A 10 16.29 3.85 10.60
CA ILE A 10 16.14 3.15 11.88
C ILE A 10 17.49 2.52 12.23
N ARG A 11 18.12 1.82 11.28
CA ARG A 11 19.42 1.19 11.51
C ARG A 11 20.49 2.19 11.95
N ALA A 12 20.62 3.34 11.28
CA ALA A 12 21.60 4.35 11.64
C ALA A 12 21.28 5.03 12.97
N GLN A 13 19.99 5.29 13.25
CA GLN A 13 19.53 5.90 14.48
C GLN A 13 19.91 5.07 15.72
N TRP A 14 19.80 3.74 15.63
CA TRP A 14 20.08 2.83 16.76
C TRP A 14 21.51 2.26 16.74
N SER A 15 22.33 2.62 15.76
CA SER A 15 23.72 2.18 15.70
C SER A 15 24.59 2.95 16.69
N LYS A 16 25.49 2.24 17.37
CA LYS A 16 26.52 2.87 18.24
C LYS A 16 27.62 3.56 17.44
N GLU A 17 27.84 3.10 16.21
CA GLU A 17 28.87 3.61 15.30
C GLU A 17 28.23 4.27 14.07
N PRO A 18 28.83 5.32 13.50
CA PRO A 18 28.36 5.91 12.24
C PRO A 18 28.31 4.86 11.11
N LEU A 19 27.17 4.78 10.44
CA LEU A 19 26.99 3.89 9.29
C LEU A 19 27.32 4.61 7.97
N LYS A 20 27.89 3.86 7.03
CA LYS A 20 28.07 4.32 5.64
C LYS A 20 26.73 4.34 4.89
N PRO A 21 26.57 5.16 3.84
CA PRO A 21 25.33 5.27 3.08
C PRO A 21 24.72 3.95 2.61
N GLU A 22 25.55 2.98 2.22
CA GLU A 22 25.11 1.68 1.71
C GLU A 22 24.51 0.79 2.81
N GLN A 23 24.71 1.16 4.08
CA GLN A 23 24.21 0.41 5.23
C GLN A 23 22.88 0.97 5.74
N TYR A 24 22.41 2.10 5.21
CA TYR A 24 21.11 2.66 5.54
C TYR A 24 19.98 1.78 5.00
N ASP A 25 18.92 1.65 5.79
CA ASP A 25 17.74 0.85 5.50
C ASP A 25 16.62 1.64 4.81
N ILE A 26 16.82 2.94 4.55
CA ILE A 26 15.81 3.84 3.94
C ILE A 26 15.43 3.46 2.51
N ALA A 27 16.24 2.63 1.84
CA ALA A 27 15.98 2.18 0.48
C ALA A 27 15.01 0.99 0.41
N ALA A 28 14.67 0.36 1.54
CA ALA A 28 13.72 -0.75 1.56
C ALA A 28 12.36 -0.33 0.96
N GLY A 29 11.83 -1.18 0.09
CA GLY A 29 10.60 -0.93 -0.68
C GLY A 29 10.78 -0.15 -1.98
N SER A 30 12.00 0.32 -2.28
CA SER A 30 12.29 1.12 -3.48
C SER A 30 12.61 0.29 -4.72
N THR A 31 12.85 -1.01 -4.56
CA THR A 31 13.28 -1.92 -5.62
C THR A 31 12.41 -3.18 -5.70
N GLU A 32 11.52 -3.36 -4.73
CA GLU A 32 10.70 -4.53 -4.52
C GLU A 32 9.35 -4.38 -5.26
N PHE A 33 9.44 -4.31 -6.58
CA PHE A 33 8.29 -4.28 -7.48
C PHE A 33 8.54 -5.17 -8.70
N PRO A 34 7.49 -5.73 -9.31
CA PRO A 34 7.60 -6.73 -10.38
C PRO A 34 7.77 -6.12 -11.78
N TYR A 35 7.98 -4.80 -11.89
CA TYR A 35 7.95 -4.09 -13.16
C TYR A 35 9.32 -4.09 -13.86
N GLU A 36 9.36 -4.51 -15.13
CA GLU A 36 10.55 -4.52 -15.99
C GLU A 36 10.91 -3.09 -16.49
N ILE A 37 11.36 -2.24 -15.57
CA ILE A 37 11.80 -0.88 -15.86
C ILE A 37 13.31 -0.88 -16.10
N LYS A 38 13.73 -0.83 -17.37
CA LYS A 38 15.17 -0.87 -17.74
C LYS A 38 16.02 0.24 -17.13
N ASN A 39 15.46 1.44 -17.02
CA ASN A 39 16.18 2.63 -16.60
C ASN A 39 15.48 3.27 -15.40
N PHE A 40 16.08 3.12 -14.22
CA PHE A 40 15.61 3.79 -13.01
C PHE A 40 16.77 4.35 -12.19
N ARG A 41 16.46 5.40 -11.43
CA ARG A 41 17.37 6.05 -10.49
C ARG A 41 16.65 6.21 -9.16
N ILE A 42 17.24 5.66 -8.11
CA ILE A 42 16.78 5.81 -6.73
C ILE A 42 17.82 6.65 -5.99
N GLU A 43 17.37 7.71 -5.33
CA GLU A 43 18.21 8.57 -4.51
C GLU A 43 17.63 8.62 -3.09
N GLY A 44 18.49 8.49 -2.08
CA GLY A 44 18.11 8.57 -0.68
C GLY A 44 18.82 9.74 0.01
N ALA A 45 18.08 10.48 0.83
CA ALA A 45 18.62 11.49 1.73
C ALA A 45 18.22 11.15 3.17
N LEU A 46 19.20 11.08 4.07
CA LEU A 46 18.90 10.97 5.48
C LEU A 46 18.38 12.29 6.01
N VAL A 47 17.24 12.22 6.67
CA VAL A 47 16.65 13.34 7.40
C VAL A 47 16.62 12.96 8.86
N GLN A 48 17.41 13.66 9.67
CA GLN A 48 17.32 13.52 11.12
C GLN A 48 16.13 14.33 11.62
N THR A 49 15.32 13.70 12.47
CA THR A 49 14.21 14.35 13.17
C THR A 49 14.39 14.12 14.67
N PRO A 50 13.80 14.96 15.54
CA PRO A 50 13.85 14.75 16.98
C PRO A 50 13.01 13.53 17.44
N LEU A 51 12.23 12.92 16.54
CA LEU A 51 11.43 11.74 16.84
C LEU A 51 12.26 10.48 16.60
N LEU A 52 12.11 9.50 17.49
CA LEU A 52 12.74 8.20 17.33
C LEU A 52 11.91 7.34 16.37
N ALA A 53 12.52 6.92 15.26
CA ALA A 53 11.96 5.92 14.38
C ALA A 53 12.16 4.51 14.96
N ALA A 54 11.16 3.65 14.82
CA ALA A 54 11.22 2.24 15.18
C ALA A 54 10.51 1.39 14.13
N ALA A 55 10.68 0.07 14.22
CA ALA A 55 10.02 -0.86 13.32
C ALA A 55 8.50 -0.79 13.50
N TYR A 56 7.81 -0.50 12.41
CA TYR A 56 6.37 -0.68 12.23
C TYR A 56 6.18 -1.81 11.23
N ARG A 57 5.10 -2.60 11.36
CA ARG A 57 4.87 -3.78 10.52
C ARG A 57 4.95 -3.39 9.03
N ALA A 58 5.74 -4.12 8.27
CA ALA A 58 6.23 -3.80 6.93
C ALA A 58 7.16 -2.57 6.92
N VAL A 59 8.33 -2.70 7.55
CA VAL A 59 9.32 -1.61 7.75
C VAL A 59 9.69 -0.98 6.40
N TYR A 60 9.45 0.32 6.25
CA TYR A 60 9.54 1.11 4.99
C TYR A 60 8.56 0.72 3.88
N HIS A 61 8.12 -0.53 3.86
CA HIS A 61 7.15 -1.09 2.93
C HIS A 61 5.71 -0.59 3.13
N THR A 62 5.45 0.30 4.09
CA THR A 62 4.15 1.02 4.19
C THR A 62 4.13 2.28 3.32
N GLN A 63 5.18 3.09 3.38
CA GLN A 63 5.25 4.39 2.72
C GLN A 63 5.85 4.36 1.31
N VAL A 64 6.84 3.50 1.06
CA VAL A 64 7.54 3.48 -0.23
C VAL A 64 6.66 2.83 -1.32
N PRO A 65 6.09 1.62 -1.11
CA PRO A 65 5.13 1.04 -2.05
C PRO A 65 3.91 1.92 -2.27
N PHE A 66 3.42 2.63 -1.24
CA PHE A 66 2.36 3.62 -1.41
C PHE A 66 2.71 4.66 -2.48
N ALA A 67 3.90 5.27 -2.39
CA ALA A 67 4.36 6.25 -3.35
C ALA A 67 4.57 5.65 -4.75
N VAL A 68 5.22 4.49 -4.84
CA VAL A 68 5.51 3.82 -6.12
C VAL A 68 4.22 3.40 -6.83
N GLU A 69 3.33 2.69 -6.17
CA GLU A 69 2.09 2.18 -6.78
C GLU A 69 1.08 3.29 -7.09
N SER A 70 1.05 4.37 -6.31
CA SER A 70 0.26 5.55 -6.65
C SER A 70 0.81 6.23 -7.91
N PHE A 71 2.13 6.29 -8.06
CA PHE A 71 2.77 6.88 -9.24
C PHE A 71 2.58 6.01 -10.50
N ILE A 72 2.66 4.68 -10.38
CA ILE A 72 2.36 3.76 -11.47
C ILE A 72 0.92 3.95 -11.98
N ASP A 73 -0.02 4.17 -11.07
CA ASP A 73 -1.40 4.48 -11.41
C ASP A 73 -1.55 5.84 -12.11
N GLU A 74 -0.86 6.89 -11.62
CA GLU A 74 -0.79 8.19 -12.29
C GLU A 74 -0.24 8.08 -13.72
N LEU A 75 0.79 7.26 -13.92
CA LEU A 75 1.35 7.01 -15.24
C LEU A 75 0.34 6.33 -16.17
N ALA A 76 -0.39 5.32 -15.69
CA ALA A 76 -1.43 4.66 -16.47
C ALA A 76 -2.49 5.67 -16.94
N HIS A 77 -3.01 6.50 -16.03
CA HIS A 77 -3.97 7.55 -16.36
C HIS A 77 -3.40 8.60 -17.32
N SER A 78 -2.15 9.04 -17.14
CA SER A 78 -1.50 10.00 -18.05
C SER A 78 -1.38 9.47 -19.49
N LYS A 79 -1.25 8.14 -19.64
CA LYS A 79 -1.20 7.44 -20.92
C LYS A 79 -2.57 6.99 -21.43
N LYS A 80 -3.64 7.22 -20.67
CA LYS A 80 -5.00 6.73 -20.94
C LYS A 80 -5.05 5.21 -21.13
N ILE A 81 -4.23 4.48 -20.36
CA ILE A 81 -4.20 3.02 -20.33
C ILE A 81 -4.88 2.60 -19.02
N ASP A 82 -5.70 1.55 -19.08
CA ASP A 82 -6.29 0.93 -17.88
C ASP A 82 -5.20 0.58 -16.84
N PRO A 83 -5.34 0.96 -15.55
CA PRO A 83 -4.30 0.75 -14.55
C PRO A 83 -3.90 -0.71 -14.30
N PHE A 84 -4.82 -1.66 -14.48
CA PHE A 84 -4.49 -3.09 -14.43
C PHE A 84 -3.66 -3.50 -15.65
N LYS A 85 -4.10 -3.13 -16.87
CA LYS A 85 -3.35 -3.40 -18.11
C LYS A 85 -1.97 -2.75 -18.12
N PHE A 86 -1.85 -1.55 -17.58
CA PHE A 86 -0.57 -0.87 -17.47
C PHE A 86 0.43 -1.67 -16.63
N ARG A 87 0.01 -2.15 -15.45
CA ARG A 87 0.81 -3.04 -14.60
C ARG A 87 1.10 -4.37 -15.29
N GLN A 88 0.09 -5.01 -15.88
CA GLN A 88 0.23 -6.28 -16.59
C GLN A 88 1.28 -6.21 -17.71
N ASN A 89 1.32 -5.10 -18.46
CA ASN A 89 2.26 -4.88 -19.55
C ASN A 89 3.70 -4.60 -19.07
N LEU A 90 3.86 -4.18 -17.82
CA LEU A 90 5.17 -3.96 -17.20
C LEU A 90 5.72 -5.23 -16.54
N MET A 91 4.91 -6.27 -16.36
CA MET A 91 5.33 -7.55 -15.77
C MET A 91 5.67 -8.58 -16.84
N LYS A 92 6.66 -9.42 -16.55
CA LYS A 92 7.07 -10.53 -17.43
C LYS A 92 5.87 -11.47 -17.71
N PRO A 93 5.54 -11.76 -18.98
CA PRO A 93 4.51 -12.74 -19.33
C PRO A 93 4.77 -14.11 -18.69
N GLY A 94 3.73 -14.71 -18.09
CA GLY A 94 3.80 -16.02 -17.45
C GLY A 94 4.53 -16.05 -16.10
N SER A 95 4.88 -14.89 -15.52
CA SER A 95 5.51 -14.82 -14.20
C SER A 95 4.48 -15.01 -13.07
N ARG A 96 4.96 -15.38 -11.87
CA ARG A 96 4.11 -15.55 -10.67
C ARG A 96 3.42 -14.25 -10.30
N GLU A 97 4.16 -13.15 -10.37
CA GLU A 97 3.69 -11.80 -10.04
C GLU A 97 2.53 -11.38 -10.95
N ARG A 98 2.66 -11.67 -12.25
CA ARG A 98 1.61 -11.39 -13.22
C ARG A 98 0.37 -12.25 -12.97
N ALA A 99 0.53 -13.52 -12.63
CA ALA A 99 -0.59 -14.41 -12.30
C ALA A 99 -1.36 -13.91 -11.06
N VAL A 100 -0.67 -13.43 -10.03
CA VAL A 100 -1.28 -12.81 -8.84
C VAL A 100 -2.09 -11.57 -9.20
N LEU A 101 -1.54 -10.68 -10.04
CA LEU A 101 -2.24 -9.49 -10.51
C LEU A 101 -3.51 -9.84 -11.31
N GLU A 102 -3.41 -10.82 -12.21
CA GLU A 102 -4.50 -11.28 -13.06
C GLU A 102 -5.63 -11.92 -12.25
N LEU A 103 -5.29 -12.77 -11.28
CA LEU A 103 -6.29 -13.39 -10.39
C LEU A 103 -7.00 -12.34 -9.52
N ALA A 104 -6.27 -11.33 -9.02
CA ALA A 104 -6.91 -10.25 -8.25
C ALA A 104 -7.94 -9.51 -9.09
N ALA A 105 -7.57 -9.15 -10.33
CA ALA A 105 -8.46 -8.46 -11.26
C ALA A 105 -9.70 -9.32 -11.61
N GLU A 106 -9.52 -10.63 -11.83
CA GLU A 106 -10.62 -11.58 -12.03
C GLU A 106 -11.58 -11.58 -10.82
N LYS A 107 -11.06 -11.83 -9.62
CA LYS A 107 -11.86 -11.99 -8.39
C LYS A 107 -12.58 -10.72 -7.97
N ALA A 108 -11.99 -9.55 -8.21
CA ALA A 108 -12.68 -8.28 -7.99
C ALA A 108 -13.77 -7.99 -9.03
N GLY A 109 -13.73 -8.65 -10.19
CA GLY A 109 -14.53 -8.29 -11.36
C GLY A 109 -14.09 -6.95 -11.94
N TRP A 110 -12.77 -6.75 -12.10
CA TRP A 110 -12.20 -5.54 -12.68
C TRP A 110 -12.81 -5.24 -14.06
N GLY A 111 -13.11 -3.97 -14.32
CA GLY A 111 -13.76 -3.53 -15.57
C GLY A 111 -15.29 -3.62 -15.55
N LYS A 112 -15.92 -4.15 -14.49
CA LYS A 112 -17.38 -4.07 -14.33
C LYS A 112 -17.82 -2.61 -14.16
N THR A 113 -19.04 -2.31 -14.62
CA THR A 113 -19.66 -1.00 -14.36
C THR A 113 -20.00 -0.88 -12.88
N LEU A 114 -19.55 0.20 -12.24
CA LEU A 114 -19.81 0.47 -10.82
C LEU A 114 -20.90 1.54 -10.66
N PRO A 115 -21.65 1.52 -9.55
CA PRO A 115 -22.56 2.61 -9.19
C PRO A 115 -21.84 3.97 -9.14
N LYS A 116 -22.61 5.05 -9.35
CA LYS A 116 -22.08 6.41 -9.27
C LYS A 116 -21.38 6.66 -7.92
N GLY A 117 -20.19 7.27 -7.98
CA GLY A 117 -19.38 7.57 -6.80
C GLY A 117 -18.63 6.35 -6.24
N GLN A 118 -18.66 5.19 -6.90
CA GLN A 118 -17.80 4.07 -6.56
C GLN A 118 -16.63 3.95 -7.51
N GLY A 119 -15.51 3.44 -7.01
CA GLY A 119 -14.29 3.24 -7.78
C GLY A 119 -13.49 2.05 -7.26
N MET A 120 -12.79 1.39 -8.18
CA MET A 120 -11.82 0.35 -7.86
C MET A 120 -10.40 0.86 -8.07
N GLY A 121 -9.52 0.52 -7.15
CA GLY A 121 -8.09 0.84 -7.22
C GLY A 121 -7.28 -0.42 -7.03
N ILE A 122 -6.30 -0.63 -7.90
CA ILE A 122 -5.39 -1.78 -7.87
C ILE A 122 -3.99 -1.32 -7.45
N ALA A 123 -3.33 -2.16 -6.67
CA ALA A 123 -1.92 -2.01 -6.34
C ALA A 123 -1.26 -3.37 -6.14
N PHE A 124 0.07 -3.38 -6.26
CA PHE A 124 0.89 -4.56 -6.12
C PHE A 124 2.03 -4.34 -5.13
N PHE A 125 2.39 -5.39 -4.39
CA PHE A 125 3.57 -5.42 -3.55
C PHE A 125 4.31 -6.74 -3.71
N GLN A 126 5.63 -6.65 -3.79
CA GLN A 126 6.53 -7.79 -3.78
C GLN A 126 7.48 -7.62 -2.60
N GLY A 127 7.76 -8.70 -1.89
CA GLY A 127 8.68 -8.66 -0.76
C GLY A 127 8.63 -9.96 0.01
N TYR A 128 9.68 -10.24 0.79
CA TYR A 128 9.72 -11.43 1.65
C TYR A 128 9.55 -12.74 0.88
N ASP A 129 10.06 -12.83 -0.36
CA ASP A 129 9.83 -13.96 -1.28
C ASP A 129 8.34 -14.25 -1.59
N SER A 130 7.45 -13.28 -1.35
CA SER A 130 6.02 -13.35 -1.61
C SER A 130 5.54 -12.21 -2.51
N TYR A 131 4.37 -12.40 -3.10
CA TYR A 131 3.74 -11.48 -4.03
C TYR A 131 2.30 -11.22 -3.61
N CYS A 132 1.87 -9.97 -3.64
CA CYS A 132 0.51 -9.61 -3.30
C CYS A 132 -0.06 -8.54 -4.23
N ALA A 133 -1.25 -8.82 -4.77
CA ALA A 133 -2.07 -7.83 -5.44
C ALA A 133 -3.31 -7.55 -4.59
N GLN A 134 -3.67 -6.28 -4.46
CA GLN A 134 -4.90 -5.87 -3.77
C GLN A 134 -5.73 -4.94 -4.64
N ILE A 135 -7.05 -5.15 -4.59
CA ILE A 135 -8.03 -4.27 -5.19
C ILE A 135 -8.97 -3.77 -4.11
N ALA A 136 -8.98 -2.46 -3.92
CA ALA A 136 -9.94 -1.78 -3.05
C ALA A 136 -11.15 -1.35 -3.87
N LEU A 137 -12.35 -1.56 -3.34
CA LEU A 137 -13.59 -0.95 -3.80
C LEU A 137 -14.04 0.06 -2.75
N VAL A 138 -14.23 1.31 -3.16
CA VAL A 138 -14.66 2.38 -2.28
C VAL A 138 -15.90 3.09 -2.83
N LYS A 139 -16.63 3.76 -1.94
CA LYS A 139 -17.58 4.80 -2.28
C LYS A 139 -17.02 6.14 -1.80
N ALA A 140 -16.94 7.11 -2.70
CA ALA A 140 -16.56 8.48 -2.40
C ALA A 140 -17.74 9.43 -2.60
N GLU A 141 -17.94 10.34 -1.65
CA GLU A 141 -18.97 11.37 -1.70
C GLU A 141 -18.36 12.76 -1.43
N GLY A 142 -18.94 13.79 -2.04
CA GLY A 142 -18.43 15.16 -1.98
C GLY A 142 -17.23 15.39 -2.90
N GLY A 143 -16.69 16.62 -2.85
CA GLY A 143 -15.52 16.99 -3.62
C GLY A 143 -15.82 17.57 -5.00
N GLY A 144 -17.04 18.02 -5.25
CA GLY A 144 -17.42 18.72 -6.48
C GLY A 144 -16.78 20.10 -6.62
N LEU A 145 -16.27 20.65 -5.52
CA LEU A 145 -15.55 21.92 -5.45
C LEU A 145 -14.08 21.72 -5.06
N LYS A 146 -13.23 22.64 -5.54
CA LYS A 146 -11.84 22.78 -5.09
C LYS A 146 -11.89 22.97 -3.57
N ASP A 147 -11.14 22.16 -2.83
CA ASP A 147 -11.01 22.21 -1.36
C ASP A 147 -12.13 21.59 -0.50
N GLU A 148 -13.18 21.01 -1.09
CA GLU A 148 -14.18 20.25 -0.30
C GLU A 148 -13.65 18.84 0.06
N PRO A 149 -13.77 18.40 1.33
CA PRO A 149 -13.31 17.08 1.76
C PRO A 149 -14.08 15.97 1.05
N VAL A 150 -13.38 14.88 0.71
CA VAL A 150 -14.01 13.67 0.18
C VAL A 150 -14.32 12.75 1.35
N SER A 151 -15.58 12.45 1.55
CA SER A 151 -15.98 11.36 2.44
C SER A 151 -15.74 10.05 1.71
N VAL A 152 -15.07 9.09 2.36
CA VAL A 152 -14.72 7.79 1.77
C VAL A 152 -15.20 6.67 2.67
N LYS A 153 -15.98 5.76 2.11
CA LYS A 153 -16.29 4.46 2.72
C LYS A 153 -15.58 3.36 1.94
N VAL A 154 -14.78 2.56 2.63
CA VAL A 154 -14.19 1.35 2.06
C VAL A 154 -15.25 0.25 2.09
N LEU A 155 -15.57 -0.32 0.93
CA LEU A 155 -16.61 -1.33 0.80
C LEU A 155 -16.04 -2.74 0.83
N LYS A 156 -14.98 -2.97 0.06
CA LYS A 156 -14.37 -4.29 -0.11
C LYS A 156 -12.88 -4.20 -0.42
N TYR A 157 -12.13 -5.18 0.06
CA TYR A 157 -10.80 -5.52 -0.43
C TYR A 157 -10.80 -6.93 -1.00
N VAL A 158 -10.26 -7.08 -2.21
CA VAL A 158 -9.87 -8.39 -2.75
C VAL A 158 -8.36 -8.46 -2.73
N ALA A 159 -7.82 -9.45 -2.03
CA ALA A 159 -6.40 -9.67 -1.87
C ALA A 159 -6.01 -11.04 -2.42
N VAL A 160 -4.99 -11.06 -3.27
CA VAL A 160 -4.38 -12.30 -3.75
C VAL A 160 -2.94 -12.33 -3.27
N ILE A 161 -2.53 -13.47 -2.71
CA ILE A 161 -1.17 -13.72 -2.26
C ILE A 161 -0.60 -14.97 -2.94
N ASP A 162 0.66 -14.88 -3.39
CA ASP A 162 1.51 -16.03 -3.64
C ASP A 162 2.68 -16.01 -2.67
N CYS A 163 2.71 -16.96 -1.73
CA CYS A 163 3.78 -17.13 -0.73
C CYS A 163 4.56 -18.45 -0.91
N GLY A 164 4.53 -19.03 -2.11
CA GLY A 164 5.14 -20.33 -2.34
C GLY A 164 4.31 -21.47 -1.72
N LEU A 165 5.01 -22.51 -1.24
CA LEU A 165 4.38 -23.61 -0.51
C LEU A 165 3.61 -23.10 0.73
N VAL A 166 2.30 -23.30 0.73
CA VAL A 166 1.40 -22.91 1.82
C VAL A 166 1.43 -23.97 2.91
N ILE A 167 1.84 -23.59 4.12
CA ILE A 167 1.90 -24.49 5.28
C ILE A 167 0.52 -24.62 5.97
N ASN A 168 -0.12 -23.47 6.21
CA ASN A 168 -1.45 -23.41 6.84
C ASN A 168 -2.28 -22.29 6.18
N PRO A 169 -3.20 -22.64 5.27
CA PRO A 169 -4.01 -21.67 4.53
C PRO A 169 -4.81 -20.71 5.42
N ASP A 170 -5.37 -21.19 6.53
CA ASP A 170 -6.17 -20.35 7.43
C ASP A 170 -5.33 -19.27 8.10
N THR A 171 -4.10 -19.59 8.51
CA THR A 171 -3.19 -18.58 9.06
C THR A 171 -2.74 -17.57 8.02
N VAL A 172 -2.56 -18.00 6.76
CA VAL A 172 -2.25 -17.09 5.66
C VAL A 172 -3.38 -16.11 5.45
N LYS A 173 -4.62 -16.61 5.38
CA LYS A 173 -5.82 -15.79 5.26
C LYS A 173 -5.95 -14.78 6.43
N ALA A 174 -5.82 -15.26 7.67
CA ALA A 174 -5.88 -14.39 8.85
C ALA A 174 -4.79 -13.30 8.86
N GLN A 175 -3.58 -13.62 8.39
CA GLN A 175 -2.50 -12.64 8.29
C GLN A 175 -2.78 -11.57 7.23
N MET A 176 -3.34 -11.95 6.08
CA MET A 176 -3.73 -11.01 5.03
C MET A 176 -4.85 -10.08 5.49
N GLU A 177 -5.90 -10.63 6.10
CA GLU A 177 -7.03 -9.85 6.64
C GLU A 177 -6.55 -8.88 7.73
N GLY A 178 -5.78 -9.37 8.71
CA GLY A 178 -5.23 -8.53 9.76
C GLY A 178 -4.25 -7.47 9.25
N ALA A 179 -3.47 -7.77 8.21
CA ALA A 179 -2.57 -6.80 7.58
C ALA A 179 -3.34 -5.67 6.89
N ILE A 180 -4.44 -5.98 6.20
CA ILE A 180 -5.29 -4.99 5.54
C ILE A 180 -5.94 -4.07 6.58
N ILE A 181 -6.52 -4.61 7.66
CA ILE A 181 -7.12 -3.81 8.74
C ILE A 181 -6.08 -2.90 9.42
N PHE A 182 -4.88 -3.43 9.67
CA PHE A 182 -3.77 -2.68 10.25
C PHE A 182 -3.32 -1.53 9.32
N ALA A 183 -3.15 -1.82 8.03
CA ALA A 183 -2.75 -0.82 7.03
C ALA A 183 -3.83 0.25 6.81
N LEU A 184 -5.12 -0.14 6.78
CA LEU A 184 -6.24 0.79 6.66
C LEU A 184 -6.35 1.71 7.88
N SER A 185 -6.11 1.21 9.09
CA SER A 185 -6.08 2.05 10.30
C SER A 185 -5.07 3.20 10.14
N ALA A 186 -3.85 2.89 9.69
CA ALA A 186 -2.83 3.90 9.43
C ALA A 186 -3.18 4.81 8.25
N ALA A 187 -3.63 4.24 7.12
CA ALA A 187 -3.91 4.97 5.88
C ALA A 187 -5.15 5.86 5.96
N MET A 188 -6.13 5.53 6.81
CA MET A 188 -7.37 6.30 6.97
C MET A 188 -7.35 7.25 8.16
N LYS A 189 -6.74 6.86 9.29
CA LYS A 189 -6.89 7.61 10.55
C LYS A 189 -5.61 7.84 11.35
N GLY A 190 -4.53 7.10 11.08
CA GLY A 190 -3.30 7.05 11.89
C GLY A 190 -2.40 8.29 11.87
N LYS A 191 -2.96 9.49 12.00
CA LYS A 191 -2.19 10.74 12.10
C LYS A 191 -1.62 10.88 13.52
N ILE A 192 -0.31 11.08 13.59
CA ILE A 192 0.36 11.59 14.79
C ILE A 192 0.79 13.05 14.54
N THR A 193 0.47 13.93 15.47
CA THR A 193 0.94 15.32 15.48
C THR A 193 1.92 15.55 16.62
N VAL A 194 2.94 16.38 16.34
CA VAL A 194 3.95 16.78 17.32
C VAL A 194 3.91 18.29 17.45
N LYS A 195 3.71 18.76 18.68
CA LYS A 195 3.65 20.18 19.01
C LYS A 195 4.47 20.42 20.27
N ASN A 196 5.29 21.47 20.25
CA ASN A 196 6.16 21.84 21.37
C ASN A 196 7.03 20.67 21.88
N GLY A 197 7.51 19.82 20.96
CA GLY A 197 8.38 18.68 21.28
C GLY A 197 7.67 17.44 21.85
N ALA A 198 6.34 17.43 21.93
CA ALA A 198 5.57 16.29 22.43
C ALA A 198 4.56 15.79 21.40
N VAL A 199 4.29 14.49 21.41
CA VAL A 199 3.16 13.90 20.69
C VAL A 199 1.87 14.38 21.35
N GLU A 200 0.92 14.90 20.57
CA GLU A 200 -0.35 15.41 21.10
C GLU A 200 -1.37 14.31 21.39
N GLN A 201 -1.23 13.13 20.78
CA GLN A 201 -2.13 11.99 20.99
C GLN A 201 -1.65 11.10 22.12
N SER A 202 -2.59 10.57 22.88
CA SER A 202 -2.32 9.79 24.08
C SER A 202 -3.03 8.44 24.10
N ASN A 203 -4.18 8.28 23.41
CA ASN A 203 -5.01 7.09 23.52
C ASN A 203 -6.01 6.95 22.34
N TYR A 204 -6.80 5.89 22.27
CA TYR A 204 -7.66 5.61 21.10
C TYR A 204 -8.84 6.59 20.91
N ASP A 205 -9.18 7.40 21.91
CA ASP A 205 -10.14 8.50 21.79
C ASP A 205 -9.58 9.68 20.99
N ASP A 206 -8.27 9.92 21.03
CA ASP A 206 -7.58 10.99 20.27
C ASP A 206 -6.70 10.45 19.11
N TYR A 207 -6.48 9.14 19.04
CA TYR A 207 -5.84 8.38 17.96
C TYR A 207 -6.74 7.21 17.50
N PRO A 208 -7.82 7.48 16.76
CA PRO A 208 -8.74 6.44 16.36
C PRO A 208 -8.10 5.51 15.31
N ILE A 209 -8.40 4.22 15.43
CA ILE A 209 -8.20 3.22 14.38
C ILE A 209 -9.54 2.96 13.67
N ILE A 210 -9.54 2.18 12.57
CA ILE A 210 -10.81 1.83 11.95
C ILE A 210 -11.63 0.93 12.89
N SER A 211 -12.92 1.22 13.02
CA SER A 211 -13.85 0.41 13.82
C SER A 211 -14.39 -0.77 13.01
N PHE A 212 -15.16 -1.64 13.67
CA PHE A 212 -15.75 -2.81 13.02
C PHE A 212 -16.73 -2.43 11.90
N ASP A 213 -17.51 -1.36 12.06
CA ASP A 213 -18.47 -0.87 11.06
C ASP A 213 -17.80 -0.14 9.88
N GLU A 214 -16.55 0.27 10.05
CA GLU A 214 -15.70 0.83 9.00
C GLU A 214 -14.84 -0.24 8.31
N SER A 215 -14.78 -1.45 8.88
CA SER A 215 -14.00 -2.54 8.32
C SER A 215 -14.66 -3.04 7.03
N PRO A 216 -13.92 -3.13 5.92
CA PRO A 216 -14.49 -3.59 4.66
C PRO A 216 -14.72 -5.10 4.68
N ASP A 217 -15.53 -5.58 3.74
CA ASP A 217 -15.50 -7.01 3.39
C ASP A 217 -14.10 -7.35 2.82
N ILE A 218 -13.48 -8.42 3.29
CA ILE A 218 -12.14 -8.82 2.83
C ILE A 218 -12.21 -10.23 2.25
N GLU A 219 -11.88 -10.33 0.96
CA GLU A 219 -11.78 -11.61 0.26
C GLU A 219 -10.30 -11.92 -0.01
N THR A 220 -9.79 -12.99 0.57
CA THR A 220 -8.40 -13.44 0.40
C THR A 220 -8.34 -14.69 -0.46
N HIS A 221 -7.51 -14.67 -1.50
CA HIS A 221 -7.17 -15.83 -2.31
C HIS A 221 -5.69 -16.14 -2.23
N ILE A 222 -5.36 -17.43 -2.18
CA ILE A 222 -4.00 -17.92 -2.08
C ILE A 222 -3.67 -18.66 -3.36
N MET A 223 -2.55 -18.32 -4.00
CA MET A 223 -2.05 -19.06 -5.15
C MET A 223 -1.51 -20.41 -4.69
N GLU A 224 -2.02 -21.50 -5.27
CA GLU A 224 -1.56 -22.85 -4.96
C GLU A 224 -0.33 -23.21 -5.80
N ASN A 225 0.79 -23.45 -5.14
CA ASN A 225 2.02 -23.92 -5.77
C ASN A 225 3.01 -24.49 -4.72
N THR A 226 4.15 -24.99 -5.18
CA THR A 226 5.20 -25.59 -4.34
C THR A 226 6.54 -24.84 -4.44
N PHE A 227 6.51 -23.55 -4.83
CA PHE A 227 7.72 -22.72 -4.84
C PHE A 227 8.26 -22.51 -3.43
N LYS A 228 9.47 -21.92 -3.34
CA LYS A 228 10.11 -21.56 -2.06
C LYS A 228 9.11 -20.81 -1.16
N VAL A 229 9.02 -21.24 0.11
CA VAL A 229 8.19 -20.60 1.13
C VAL A 229 8.62 -19.15 1.31
N GLY A 230 7.65 -18.25 1.18
CA GLY A 230 7.79 -16.82 1.43
C GLY A 230 7.12 -16.37 2.73
N GLY A 231 7.41 -15.14 3.14
CA GLY A 231 6.86 -14.51 4.32
C GLY A 231 5.47 -13.92 4.09
N VAL A 232 4.56 -14.24 5.01
CA VAL A 232 3.15 -13.78 4.95
C VAL A 232 2.86 -12.66 5.95
N GLY A 233 3.70 -12.52 6.97
CA GLY A 233 3.44 -11.65 8.11
C GLY A 233 3.32 -10.15 7.79
N GLU A 234 3.87 -9.68 6.68
CA GLU A 234 3.91 -8.23 6.35
C GLU A 234 3.42 -7.93 4.92
N VAL A 235 3.32 -8.93 4.05
CA VAL A 235 3.09 -8.74 2.61
C VAL A 235 1.74 -8.08 2.30
N GLY A 236 0.70 -8.34 3.10
CA GLY A 236 -0.62 -7.74 2.96
C GLY A 236 -0.70 -6.25 3.29
N ILE A 237 0.39 -5.64 3.79
CA ILE A 237 0.41 -4.22 4.12
C ILE A 237 0.79 -3.38 2.91
N GLY A 238 1.79 -3.78 2.13
CA GLY A 238 2.44 -2.89 1.17
C GLY A 238 1.55 -2.35 0.06
N ALA A 239 0.67 -3.19 -0.49
CA ALA A 239 -0.25 -2.78 -1.57
C ALA A 239 -1.47 -2.00 -1.04
N CYS A 240 -1.81 -2.16 0.25
CA CYS A 240 -3.11 -1.73 0.78
C CYS A 240 -3.35 -0.21 0.67
N PRO A 241 -2.43 0.68 1.10
CA PRO A 241 -2.66 2.13 1.04
C PRO A 241 -2.75 2.67 -0.39
N ALA A 242 -1.97 2.11 -1.32
CA ALA A 242 -2.02 2.53 -2.73
C ALA A 242 -3.32 2.07 -3.39
N ALA A 243 -3.78 0.84 -3.13
CA ALA A 243 -5.07 0.37 -3.63
C ALA A 243 -6.20 1.30 -3.16
N LEU A 244 -6.18 1.72 -1.89
CA LEU A 244 -7.13 2.69 -1.35
C LEU A 244 -7.09 4.03 -2.11
N ALA A 245 -5.90 4.63 -2.23
CA ALA A 245 -5.75 5.94 -2.86
C ALA A 245 -6.13 5.93 -4.33
N ASN A 246 -5.78 4.87 -5.06
CA ASN A 246 -6.17 4.66 -6.45
C ASN A 246 -7.69 4.49 -6.59
N ALA A 247 -8.34 3.80 -5.65
CA ALA A 247 -9.79 3.63 -5.64
C ALA A 247 -10.52 4.94 -5.37
N ILE A 248 -10.02 5.75 -4.43
CA ILE A 248 -10.54 7.10 -4.14
C ILE A 248 -10.43 7.98 -5.39
N TYR A 249 -9.29 7.92 -6.09
CA TYR A 249 -9.13 8.65 -7.34
C TYR A 249 -10.11 8.17 -8.42
N ALA A 250 -10.28 6.86 -8.60
CA ALA A 250 -11.23 6.31 -9.56
C ALA A 250 -12.69 6.71 -9.23
N ALA A 251 -13.04 6.80 -7.95
CA ALA A 251 -14.38 7.15 -7.48
C ALA A 251 -14.70 8.64 -7.57
N SER A 252 -13.72 9.52 -7.31
CA SER A 252 -13.94 10.95 -7.08
C SER A 252 -13.17 11.89 -8.02
N GLY A 253 -12.17 11.39 -8.74
CA GLY A 253 -11.21 12.20 -9.49
C GLY A 253 -10.18 12.94 -8.62
N LYS A 254 -10.26 12.88 -7.29
CA LYS A 254 -9.31 13.49 -6.36
C LYS A 254 -8.27 12.48 -5.92
N ARG A 255 -6.99 12.79 -6.12
CA ARG A 255 -5.88 11.86 -5.83
C ARG A 255 -5.25 12.12 -4.46
N PRO A 256 -5.36 11.19 -3.51
CA PRO A 256 -4.61 11.27 -2.27
C PRO A 256 -3.12 11.03 -2.53
N ARG A 257 -2.27 11.96 -2.10
CA ARG A 257 -0.79 11.80 -2.10
C ARG A 257 -0.19 11.87 -0.70
N LYS A 258 -1.05 12.06 0.31
CA LYS A 258 -0.70 12.17 1.71
C LYS A 258 -1.63 11.25 2.48
N LEU A 259 -1.06 10.53 3.43
CA LEU A 259 -1.79 9.72 4.39
C LEU A 259 -1.73 10.41 5.77
N PRO A 260 -2.75 10.22 6.63
CA PRO A 260 -3.99 9.51 6.33
C PRO A 260 -4.92 10.28 5.36
N VAL A 261 -5.82 9.57 4.68
CA VAL A 261 -6.75 10.13 3.68
C VAL A 261 -7.95 10.84 4.28
N LEU A 262 -8.33 10.53 5.52
CA LEU A 262 -9.35 11.28 6.23
C LEU A 262 -8.66 12.40 7.04
N SER A 263 -9.12 13.62 6.84
CA SER A 263 -8.78 14.71 7.76
C SER A 263 -9.48 14.46 9.09
N ARG A 264 -8.80 14.79 10.20
CA ARG A 264 -9.53 15.04 11.46
C ARG A 264 -10.54 16.15 11.18
N GLY A 265 -11.82 15.86 11.39
CA GLY A 265 -12.85 16.89 11.56
C GLY A 265 -12.66 17.59 12.90
#